data_AF-A0A4V2T1E2-F1
#
_entry.id   AF-A0A4V2T1E2-F1
#
_cell.length_a   1.000
_cell.length_b   1.000
_cell.length_c   1.000
_cell.angle_alpha   90.00
_cell.angle_beta   90.00
_cell.angle_gamma   90.00
#
_symmetry.space_group_name_H-M   'P 1'
#
loop_
_entity.id
_entity.type
_entity.pdbx_description
1 polymer ?
#
loop_
_entity_poly.entity_id
_entity_poly.type
_entity_poly.pdbx_seq_one_letter_code
_entity_poly.pdbx_strand_id
1 'polypeptide(L)' 'MKKLMLSAVLGLVAVSANAADLDPSCEAYFKAVDEYVAKAPEAVKQQMEASKQQMASMPTASQKMACEQAMEQLKQMPKM' A
#
# COMPACT_ATOMS: atom_id res chain seq x y z
N MET A 1 38.02 2.53 -10.14
CA MET A 1 37.76 1.77 -11.38
C MET A 1 37.48 0.32 -11.02
N LYS A 2 36.34 -0.22 -11.50
CA LYS A 2 35.97 -1.66 -11.59
C LYS A 2 35.64 -2.34 -10.24
N LYS A 3 34.47 -2.92 -9.98
CA LYS A 3 33.34 -3.31 -10.82
C LYS A 3 32.08 -3.36 -9.96
N LEU A 4 31.01 -2.80 -10.53
CA LEU A 4 29.62 -3.08 -10.23
C LEU A 4 29.39 -4.58 -10.05
N MET A 5 28.89 -4.98 -8.88
CA MET A 5 28.05 -6.16 -8.74
C MET A 5 26.79 -5.73 -8.00
N LEU A 6 26.03 -4.88 -8.70
CA LEU A 6 24.64 -4.61 -8.41
C LEU A 6 23.85 -5.83 -8.91
N SER A 7 23.80 -6.89 -8.12
CA SER A 7 22.90 -8.02 -8.36
C SER A 7 21.48 -7.59 -8.02
N ALA A 8 20.89 -6.78 -8.91
CA ALA A 8 19.46 -6.52 -8.93
C ALA A 8 18.77 -7.80 -9.44
N VAL A 9 18.53 -8.75 -8.54
CA VAL A 9 17.49 -9.74 -8.73
C VAL A 9 16.17 -8.99 -8.54
N LEU A 10 15.71 -8.32 -9.59
CA LEU A 10 14.29 -8.05 -9.77
C LEU A 10 13.63 -9.41 -9.95
N GLY A 11 13.22 -10.01 -8.84
CA GLY A 11 12.19 -11.04 -8.87
C GLY A 11 10.97 -10.42 -9.53
N LEU A 12 10.75 -10.77 -10.80
CA LEU A 12 9.46 -10.62 -11.45
C LEU A 12 8.49 -11.49 -10.64
N VAL A 13 7.85 -10.90 -9.63
CA VAL A 13 6.61 -11.45 -9.12
C VAL A 13 5.62 -11.33 -10.27
N ALA A 14 5.38 -12.46 -10.93
CA ALA A 14 4.23 -12.61 -11.80
C ALA A 14 3.02 -12.27 -10.93
N VAL A 15 2.43 -11.10 -11.18
CA VAL A 15 1.18 -10.69 -10.54
C VAL A 15 0.11 -11.56 -11.17
N SER A 16 -0.03 -12.79 -10.67
CA SER A 16 -1.28 -13.51 -10.80
C SER A 16 -2.31 -12.60 -10.14
N ALA A 17 -3.26 -12.14 -10.95
CA ALA A 17 -4.42 -11.40 -10.53
C ALA A 17 -5.24 -12.28 -9.59
N ASN A 18 -4.78 -12.42 -8.35
CA ASN A 18 -5.62 -12.82 -7.26
C ASN A 18 -6.36 -11.54 -6.90
N ALA A 19 -7.61 -11.44 -7.34
CA ALA A 19 -8.61 -10.75 -6.55
C ALA A 19 -8.75 -11.54 -5.25
N ALA A 20 -7.72 -11.50 -4.40
CA ALA A 20 -7.81 -11.98 -3.04
C ALA A 20 -8.74 -10.99 -2.36
N ASP A 21 -9.84 -11.48 -1.80
CA ASP A 21 -10.73 -10.69 -0.98
C ASP A 21 -9.88 -9.95 0.06
N LEU A 22 -9.95 -8.62 0.00
CA LEU A 22 -9.23 -7.74 0.89
C LEU A 22 -9.72 -8.03 2.32
N ASP A 23 -8.81 -8.12 3.30
CA ASP A 23 -9.21 -8.24 4.70
C ASP A 23 -10.07 -7.01 5.07
N PRO A 24 -11.13 -7.18 5.89
CA PRO A 24 -11.99 -6.07 6.29
C PRO A 24 -11.25 -4.86 6.90
N SER A 25 -10.10 -5.08 7.56
CA SER A 25 -9.30 -3.98 8.08
C SER A 25 -8.69 -3.12 6.97
N CYS A 26 -8.32 -3.75 5.85
CA CYS A 26 -7.82 -3.08 4.66
C CYS A 26 -8.94 -2.37 3.90
N GLU A 27 -10.16 -2.91 3.86
CA GLU A 27 -11.29 -2.25 3.21
C GLU A 27 -11.60 -0.93 3.93
N ALA A 28 -11.64 -0.97 5.26
CA ALA A 28 -11.81 0.22 6.09
C ALA A 28 -10.68 1.22 5.89
N TYR A 29 -9.43 0.76 5.86
CA TYR A 29 -8.27 1.61 5.62
C TYR A 29 -8.31 2.28 4.23
N PHE A 30 -8.62 1.52 3.17
CA PHE A 30 -8.64 2.04 1.81
C PHE A 30 -9.72 3.10 1.63
N LYS A 31 -10.90 2.89 2.23
CA LYS A 31 -11.95 3.90 2.25
C LYS A 31 -11.52 5.17 2.98
N ALA A 32 -10.88 5.04 4.15
CA ALA A 32 -10.38 6.21 4.88
C ALA A 32 -9.29 6.96 4.10
N VAL A 33 -8.43 6.23 3.39
CA VAL A 33 -7.47 6.82 2.45
C VAL A 33 -8.17 7.57 1.33
N ASP A 34 -9.22 7.00 0.71
CA ASP A 34 -9.96 7.65 -0.38
C ASP A 34 -10.61 8.96 0.08
N GLU A 35 -11.16 8.98 1.29
CA GLU A 35 -11.70 10.19 1.92
C GLU A 35 -10.60 11.23 2.21
N TYR A 36 -9.44 10.77 2.69
CA TYR A 36 -8.29 11.63 2.98
C TYR A 36 -7.70 12.27 1.71
N VAL A 37 -7.50 11.47 0.66
CA VAL A 37 -6.88 11.95 -0.59
C VAL A 37 -7.82 12.78 -1.44
N ALA A 38 -9.13 12.72 -1.22
CA ALA A 38 -10.11 13.56 -1.92
C ALA A 38 -9.85 15.07 -1.79
N LYS A 39 -9.16 15.48 -0.72
CA LYS A 39 -8.76 16.87 -0.47
C LYS A 39 -7.24 17.09 -0.55
N ALA A 40 -6.49 16.04 -0.82
CA ALA A 40 -5.03 16.09 -0.82
C ALA A 40 -4.47 16.53 -2.19
N PRO A 41 -3.22 17.03 -2.24
CA PRO A 41 -2.50 17.21 -3.49
C PRO A 41 -2.32 15.88 -4.25
N GLU A 42 -2.28 15.94 -5.57
CA GLU A 42 -2.18 14.74 -6.44
C GLU A 42 -0.98 13.85 -6.12
N ALA A 43 0.14 14.44 -5.71
CA ALA A 43 1.33 13.69 -5.28
C ALA A 43 1.06 12.81 -4.04
N VAL A 44 0.23 13.27 -3.11
CA VAL A 44 -0.16 12.50 -1.92
C VAL A 44 -1.11 11.38 -2.32
N LYS A 45 -2.04 11.66 -3.23
CA LYS A 45 -2.97 10.66 -3.76
C LYS A 45 -2.22 9.50 -4.41
N GLN A 46 -1.27 9.80 -5.29
CA GLN A 46 -0.45 8.78 -5.97
C GLN A 46 0.34 7.91 -4.97
N GLN A 47 0.93 8.53 -3.96
CA GLN A 47 1.67 7.80 -2.92
C GLN A 47 0.76 6.84 -2.13
N MET A 48 -0.43 7.30 -1.76
CA MET A 48 -1.39 6.47 -1.01
C MET A 48 -1.98 5.35 -1.87
N GLU A 49 -2.26 5.60 -3.15
CA GLU A 49 -2.71 4.57 -4.08
C GLU A 49 -1.66 3.48 -4.28
N ALA A 50 -0.38 3.84 -4.41
CA ALA A 50 0.71 2.87 -4.45
C ALA A 50 0.79 2.03 -3.17
N SER A 51 0.59 2.65 -2.00
CA SER A 51 0.57 1.94 -0.72
C SER A 51 -0.59 0.95 -0.63
N LYS A 52 -1.80 1.34 -1.06
CA LYS A 52 -2.96 0.45 -1.17
C LYS A 52 -2.66 -0.75 -2.09
N GLN A 53 -2.06 -0.53 -3.25
CA GLN A 53 -1.72 -1.61 -4.18
C GLN A 53 -0.69 -2.58 -3.59
N GLN A 54 0.31 -2.08 -2.85
CA GLN A 54 1.26 -2.93 -2.17
C GLN A 54 0.59 -3.80 -1.11
N MET A 55 -0.34 -3.25 -0.32
CA MET A 55 -1.10 -4.02 0.67
C MET A 55 -2.05 -5.03 0.02
N ALA A 56 -2.72 -4.67 -1.06
CA ALA A 56 -3.59 -5.59 -1.82
C ALA A 56 -2.81 -6.79 -2.41
N SER A 57 -1.50 -6.62 -2.63
CA SER A 57 -0.62 -7.69 -3.14
C SER A 57 -0.08 -8.61 -2.03
N MET A 58 -0.36 -8.31 -0.75
CA MET A 58 0.09 -9.14 0.38
C MET A 58 -0.86 -10.30 0.64
N PRO A 59 -0.38 -11.43 1.21
CA PRO A 59 -1.25 -12.46 1.74
C PRO A 59 -2.15 -11.91 2.86
N THR A 60 -3.43 -12.34 2.93
CA THR A 60 -4.45 -11.83 3.86
C THR A 60 -3.97 -11.75 5.32
N ALA A 61 -3.22 -12.76 5.78
CA ALA A 61 -2.66 -12.80 7.15
C ALA A 61 -1.67 -11.64 7.43
N SER A 62 -0.88 -11.23 6.44
CA SER A 62 0.03 -10.08 6.54
C SER A 62 -0.67 -8.76 6.25
N GLN A 63 -1.69 -8.81 5.39
CA GLN A 63 -2.52 -7.69 4.98
C GLN A 63 -3.18 -7.03 6.19
N LYS A 64 -3.84 -7.83 7.04
CA LYS A 64 -4.56 -7.35 8.20
C LYS A 64 -3.69 -6.46 9.09
N MET A 65 -2.52 -6.99 9.48
CA MET A 65 -1.58 -6.29 10.35
C MET A 65 -1.04 -5.02 9.69
N ALA A 66 -0.72 -5.08 8.39
CA ALA A 66 -0.23 -3.92 7.65
C ALA A 66 -1.29 -2.81 7.57
N CYS A 67 -2.54 -3.16 7.30
CA CYS A 67 -3.65 -2.20 7.19
C CYS A 67 -4.07 -1.62 8.54
N GLU A 68 -4.06 -2.42 9.62
CA GLU A 68 -4.27 -1.91 10.97
C GLU A 68 -3.19 -0.89 11.36
N GLN A 69 -1.92 -1.20 11.08
CA GLN A 69 -0.82 -0.27 11.33
C GLN A 69 -0.93 0.99 10.48
N ALA A 70 -1.28 0.85 9.20
CA ALA A 70 -1.43 1.99 8.29
C ALA A 70 -2.63 2.87 8.65
N MET A 71 -3.70 2.29 9.16
CA MET A 71 -4.85 3.02 9.70
C MET A 71 -4.46 3.89 10.90
N GLU A 72 -3.65 3.37 11.82
CA GLU A 72 -3.14 4.16 12.95
C GLU A 72 -2.24 5.32 12.47
N GLN A 73 -1.41 5.10 11.45
CA GLN A 73 -0.62 6.18 10.85
C GLN A 73 -1.50 7.23 10.17
N LEU A 74 -2.54 6.80 9.44
CA LEU A 74 -3.49 7.71 8.79
C LEU A 74 -4.22 8.61 9.80
N LYS A 75 -4.58 8.08 10.97
CA LYS A 75 -5.17 8.88 12.06
C LYS A 75 -4.23 9.96 12.60
N GLN A 76 -2.92 9.74 12.49
CA GLN A 76 -1.90 10.71 12.92
C GLN A 76 -1.55 11.72 11.83
N MET A 77 -2.00 11.51 10.60
CA MET A 77 -1.75 12.48 9.53
C MET A 77 -2.53 13.78 9.78
N PRO A 78 -1.96 14.93 9.41
CA PRO A 78 -2.68 16.19 9.49
C PRO A 78 -3.94 16.12 8.65
N LYS A 79 -5.05 16.63 9.18
CA LYS A 79 -6.31 16.69 8.43
C LYS A 79 -6.13 17.55 7.17
N MET A 80 -6.59 17.03 6.05
CA MET A 80 -6.59 17.70 4.74
C MET A 80 -7.76 18.67 4.60
#